data_AF-A0A3R6U3P0-F1
#
_entry.id   AF-A0A3R6U3P0-F1
#
_cell.length_a   1.000
_cell.length_b   1.000
_cell.length_c   1.000
_cell.angle_alpha   90.00
_cell.angle_beta   90.00
_cell.angle_gamma   90.00
#
_symmetry.space_group_name_H-M   'P 1'
#
loop_
_entity.id
_entity.type
_entity.pdbx_description
1 polymer ?
#
loop_
_entity_poly.entity_id
_entity_poly.type
_entity_poly.pdbx_seq_one_letter_code
_entity_poly.pdbx_strand_id
1 'polypeptide(L)'
;MNEMKQLMTELTDRLRKTNEYNQYINVLSRLKQDPELYERIGDYRRRSLWIQMQEGEAFIQGNNGLQKDFADLQENGLANEFFAAEHQYIAMVKELQEQFLEGSAVETSFLEG
;
A
#
# COMPACT_ATOMS: atom_id res chain seq x y z
N MET A 1 -27.32 12.36 5.12
CA MET A 1 -26.00 12.53 4.47
C MET A 1 -24.90 13.04 5.42
N ASN A 2 -25.22 13.68 6.55
CA ASN A 2 -24.23 14.17 7.52
C ASN A 2 -23.66 13.09 8.46
N GLU A 3 -24.48 12.17 8.93
CA GLU A 3 -24.09 11.12 9.88
C GLU A 3 -23.05 10.15 9.31
N MET A 4 -23.26 9.66 8.08
CA MET A 4 -22.26 8.81 7.40
C MET A 4 -20.91 9.51 7.20
N LYS A 5 -20.92 10.83 6.92
CA LYS A 5 -19.67 11.61 6.83
C LYS A 5 -18.98 11.74 8.19
N GLN A 6 -19.75 11.89 9.26
CA GLN A 6 -19.22 11.91 10.63
C GLN A 6 -18.61 10.57 11.02
N LEU A 7 -19.29 9.45 10.75
CA LEU A 7 -18.78 8.11 11.01
C LEU A 7 -17.51 7.81 10.21
N MET A 8 -17.44 8.21 8.94
CA MET A 8 -16.21 8.09 8.15
C MET A 8 -15.08 8.94 8.71
N THR A 9 -15.37 10.14 9.21
CA THR A 9 -14.36 10.99 9.86
C THR A 9 -13.82 10.30 11.11
N GLU A 10 -14.70 9.78 11.97
CA GLU A 10 -14.32 9.06 13.18
C GLU A 10 -13.50 7.80 12.87
N LEU A 11 -13.87 7.04 11.83
CA LEU A 11 -13.12 5.88 11.36
C LEU A 11 -11.70 6.28 10.95
N THR A 12 -11.54 7.34 10.15
CA THR A 12 -10.21 7.81 9.72
C THR A 12 -9.37 8.31 10.89
N ASP A 13 -9.97 8.94 11.89
CA ASP A 13 -9.26 9.40 13.09
C ASP A 13 -8.82 8.24 13.99
N ARG A 14 -9.62 7.17 14.07
CA ARG A 14 -9.23 5.94 14.77
C ARG A 14 -8.13 5.20 14.01
N LEU A 15 -8.22 5.14 12.69
CA LEU A 15 -7.22 4.52 11.83
C LEU A 15 -5.84 5.19 12.01
N ARG A 16 -5.79 6.53 12.13
CA ARG A 16 -4.55 7.27 12.42
C ARG A 16 -3.93 6.97 13.79
N LYS A 17 -4.65 6.30 14.68
CA LYS A 17 -4.16 5.90 16.02
C LYS A 17 -3.72 4.44 16.08
N THR A 18 -3.87 3.69 14.99
CA THR A 18 -3.47 2.28 14.90
C THR A 18 -1.94 2.14 14.92
N ASN A 19 -1.47 0.97 15.33
CA ASN A 19 -0.04 0.70 15.37
C ASN A 19 0.55 0.65 13.95
N GLU A 20 -0.21 0.11 13.01
CA GLU A 20 0.11 -0.04 11.61
C GLU A 20 0.32 1.33 10.95
N TYR A 21 -0.61 2.28 11.17
CA TYR A 21 -0.46 3.65 10.69
C TYR A 21 0.74 4.35 11.33
N ASN A 22 0.89 4.23 12.65
CA ASN A 22 1.97 4.87 13.37
C ASN A 22 3.34 4.35 12.94
N GLN A 23 3.51 3.03 12.76
CA GLN A 23 4.72 2.42 12.24
C GLN A 23 5.02 2.93 10.82
N TYR A 24 4.03 2.91 9.93
CA TYR A 24 4.19 3.42 8.57
C TYR A 24 4.64 4.89 8.55
N ILE A 25 3.97 5.78 9.29
CA ILE A 25 4.33 7.21 9.33
C ILE A 25 5.70 7.44 9.96
N ASN A 26 6.05 6.70 11.02
CA ASN A 26 7.36 6.82 11.66
C ASN A 26 8.48 6.44 10.70
N VAL A 27 8.36 5.31 9.99
CA VAL A 27 9.38 4.88 9.03
C VAL A 27 9.42 5.81 7.81
N LEU A 28 8.26 6.26 7.32
CA LEU A 28 8.18 7.27 6.25
C LEU A 28 8.88 8.58 6.65
N SER A 29 8.75 9.01 7.91
CA SER A 29 9.41 10.23 8.39
C SER A 29 10.94 10.10 8.38
N ARG A 30 11.48 8.93 8.76
CA ARG A 30 12.91 8.60 8.67
C ARG A 30 13.37 8.52 7.22
N LEU A 31 12.57 7.89 6.36
CA LEU A 31 12.86 7.81 4.93
C LEU A 31 12.96 9.19 4.28
N LYS A 32 12.08 10.14 4.65
CA LYS A 32 12.14 11.52 4.15
C LYS A 32 13.39 12.30 4.56
N GLN A 33 14.16 11.83 5.54
CA GLN A 33 15.45 12.41 5.90
C GLN A 33 16.56 12.00 4.94
N ASP A 34 16.33 10.99 4.11
CA ASP A 34 17.20 10.53 3.02
C ASP A 34 16.46 10.73 1.67
N PRO A 35 16.62 11.89 1.02
CA PRO A 35 15.90 12.22 -0.21
C PRO A 35 16.21 11.26 -1.36
N GLU A 36 17.45 10.77 -1.46
CA GLU A 36 17.86 9.85 -2.53
C GLU A 36 17.14 8.51 -2.37
N LEU A 37 17.14 7.95 -1.16
CA LEU A 37 16.44 6.69 -0.88
C LEU A 37 14.92 6.86 -1.02
N TYR A 38 14.35 7.98 -0.56
CA TYR A 38 12.93 8.29 -0.73
C TYR A 38 12.53 8.33 -2.20
N GLU A 39 13.32 8.99 -3.04
CA GLU A 39 13.06 9.08 -4.48
C GLU A 39 13.21 7.72 -5.17
N ARG A 40 14.23 6.94 -4.80
CA ARG A 40 14.48 5.57 -5.28
C ARG A 40 13.30 4.64 -4.97
N ILE A 41 12.81 4.64 -3.74
CA ILE A 41 11.62 3.87 -3.34
C ILE A 41 10.38 4.36 -4.09
N GLY A 42 10.23 5.67 -4.27
CA GLY A 42 9.14 6.25 -5.05
C GLY A 42 9.14 5.77 -6.51
N ASP A 43 10.31 5.68 -7.14
CA ASP A 43 10.45 5.16 -8.51
C ASP A 43 10.10 3.67 -8.59
N TYR A 44 10.60 2.87 -7.63
CA TYR A 44 10.22 1.46 -7.49
C TYR A 44 8.69 1.31 -7.42
N ARG A 45 8.01 2.08 -6.56
CA ARG A 45 6.55 2.00 -6.38
C ARG A 45 5.79 2.36 -7.65
N ARG A 46 6.17 3.43 -8.35
CA ARG A 46 5.52 3.83 -9.62
C ARG A 46 5.66 2.75 -10.69
N ARG A 47 6.86 2.19 -10.87
CA ARG A 47 7.11 1.13 -11.85
C ARG A 47 6.39 -0.16 -11.47
N SER A 48 6.38 -0.52 -10.17
CA SER A 48 5.65 -1.67 -9.65
C SER A 48 4.16 -1.59 -9.96
N LEU A 49 3.53 -0.44 -9.71
CA LEU A 49 2.11 -0.23 -10.02
C LEU A 49 1.83 -0.36 -11.53
N TRP A 50 2.69 0.20 -12.38
CA TRP A 50 2.53 0.06 -13.83
C TRP A 50 2.64 -1.40 -14.29
N ILE A 51 3.58 -2.17 -13.71
CA ILE A 51 3.73 -3.62 -13.98
C ILE A 51 2.50 -4.39 -13.52
N GLN A 52 1.94 -4.08 -12.35
CA GLN A 52 0.73 -4.74 -11.83
C GLN A 52 -0.51 -4.57 -12.72
N MET A 53 -0.54 -3.56 -13.58
CA MET A 53 -1.59 -3.37 -14.58
C MET A 53 -1.38 -4.20 -15.86
N GLN A 54 -0.22 -4.85 -16.00
CA GLN A 54 0.07 -5.74 -17.13
C GLN A 54 -0.43 -7.16 -16.82
N GLU A 55 -0.62 -7.95 -17.88
CA GLU A 55 -1.06 -9.34 -17.77
C GLU A 55 -0.09 -10.30 -18.47
N GLY A 56 -0.17 -11.58 -18.11
CA GLY A 56 0.58 -12.65 -18.76
C GLY A 56 2.10 -12.46 -18.72
N GLU A 57 2.77 -12.66 -19.85
CA GLU A 57 4.22 -12.65 -19.94
C GLU A 57 4.83 -11.27 -19.64
N ALA A 58 4.15 -10.18 -20.02
CA ALA A 58 4.62 -8.82 -19.76
C ALA A 58 4.71 -8.52 -18.26
N PHE A 59 3.76 -9.03 -17.46
CA PHE A 59 3.82 -8.95 -16.00
C PHE A 59 5.03 -9.71 -15.44
N ILE A 60 5.23 -10.96 -15.86
CA ILE A 60 6.31 -11.81 -15.36
C ILE A 60 7.68 -11.20 -15.67
N GLN A 61 7.91 -10.82 -16.92
CA GLN A 61 9.18 -10.23 -17.35
C GLN A 61 9.41 -8.86 -16.68
N GLY A 62 8.37 -8.02 -16.63
CA GLY A 62 8.43 -6.72 -15.97
C GLY A 62 8.78 -6.84 -14.48
N ASN A 63 8.16 -7.78 -13.78
CA ASN A 63 8.42 -8.00 -12.36
C ASN A 63 9.85 -8.52 -12.10
N ASN A 64 10.35 -9.43 -12.93
CA ASN A 64 11.73 -9.91 -12.83
C ASN A 64 12.75 -8.79 -13.08
N GLY A 65 12.51 -7.94 -14.09
CA GLY A 65 13.32 -6.76 -14.37
C GLY A 65 13.32 -5.78 -13.20
N LEU A 66 12.14 -5.50 -12.64
CA LEU A 66 11.99 -4.62 -11.48
C LEU A 66 12.76 -5.13 -10.26
N GLN A 67 12.68 -6.42 -9.95
CA GLN A 67 13.43 -6.99 -8.82
C GLN A 67 14.93 -6.84 -9.00
N LYS A 68 15.43 -7.02 -10.23
CA LYS A 68 16.85 -6.84 -10.55
C LYS A 68 17.29 -5.38 -10.44
N ASP A 69 16.50 -4.47 -11.02
CA ASP A 69 16.82 -3.05 -11.09
C ASP A 69 16.81 -2.35 -9.73
N PHE A 70 16.13 -2.92 -8.74
CA PHE A 70 15.99 -2.38 -7.39
C PHE A 70 16.50 -3.33 -6.30
N ALA A 71 17.44 -4.23 -6.64
CA ALA A 71 18.06 -5.15 -5.70
C ALA A 71 18.77 -4.41 -4.55
N ASP A 72 19.28 -3.20 -4.80
CA ASP A 72 19.85 -2.30 -3.79
C ASP A 72 18.87 -1.96 -2.66
N LEU A 73 17.57 -1.87 -2.95
CA LEU A 73 16.55 -1.63 -1.93
C LEU A 73 16.35 -2.83 -1.00
N GLN A 74 16.59 -4.06 -1.49
CA GLN A 74 16.50 -5.27 -0.66
C GLN A 74 17.66 -5.39 0.33
N GLU A 75 18.81 -4.78 0.03
CA GLU A 75 19.97 -4.73 0.92
C GLU A 75 19.90 -3.56 1.90
N ASN A 76 19.03 -2.57 1.63
CA ASN A 76 18.86 -1.41 2.48
C ASN A 76 17.87 -1.69 3.64
N GLY A 77 18.37 -1.66 4.87
CA GLY A 77 17.56 -1.93 6.07
C GLY A 77 16.37 -0.98 6.26
N LEU A 78 16.54 0.30 5.95
CA LEU A 78 15.46 1.30 6.07
C LEU A 78 14.40 1.10 4.98
N ALA A 79 14.80 0.75 3.76
CA ALA A 79 13.86 0.43 2.68
C ALA A 79 13.03 -0.82 3.00
N ASN A 80 13.66 -1.88 3.52
CA ASN A 80 12.95 -3.09 3.96
C ASN A 80 11.98 -2.80 5.11
N GLU A 81 12.40 -2.00 6.10
CA GLU A 81 11.53 -1.57 7.19
C GLU A 81 10.32 -0.79 6.67
N PHE A 82 10.55 0.09 5.69
CA PHE A 82 9.48 0.85 5.04
C PHE A 82 8.50 -0.06 4.29
N PHE A 83 9.00 -1.01 3.50
CA PHE A 83 8.15 -1.93 2.75
C PHE A 83 7.31 -2.83 3.65
N ALA A 84 7.87 -3.30 4.76
CA ALA A 84 7.14 -4.08 5.76
C ALA A 84 6.01 -3.25 6.39
N ALA A 85 6.32 -2.03 6.84
CA ALA A 85 5.34 -1.15 7.47
C ALA A 85 4.24 -0.71 6.50
N GLU A 86 4.60 -0.39 5.25
CA GLU A 86 3.64 -0.05 4.20
C GLU A 86 2.74 -1.24 3.85
N HIS A 87 3.29 -2.45 3.75
CA HIS A 87 2.51 -3.65 3.50
C HIS A 87 1.48 -3.92 4.60
N GLN A 88 1.89 -3.84 5.88
CA GLN A 88 0.99 -4.02 7.02
C GLN A 88 -0.13 -2.98 7.03
N TYR A 89 0.22 -1.72 6.77
CA TYR A 89 -0.78 -0.64 6.70
C TYR A 89 -1.78 -0.85 5.55
N ILE A 90 -1.31 -1.22 4.36
CA ILE A 90 -2.17 -1.50 3.21
C ILE A 90 -3.08 -2.71 3.48
N ALA A 91 -2.55 -3.78 4.09
CA ALA A 91 -3.33 -4.96 4.43
C ALA A 91 -4.51 -4.62 5.36
N MET A 92 -4.25 -3.88 6.44
CA MET A 92 -5.30 -3.40 7.35
C MET A 92 -6.36 -2.54 6.63
N VAL A 93 -5.95 -1.64 5.74
CA VAL A 93 -6.90 -0.82 4.97
C VAL A 93 -7.76 -1.67 4.04
N LYS A 94 -7.18 -2.69 3.39
CA LYS A 94 -7.91 -3.61 2.52
C LYS A 94 -8.96 -4.40 3.29
N GLU A 95 -8.59 -4.95 4.47
CA GLU A 95 -9.54 -5.66 5.33
C GLU A 95 -10.74 -4.79 5.73
N LEU A 96 -10.50 -3.52 6.06
CA LEU A 96 -11.57 -2.57 6.37
C LEU A 96 -12.45 -2.25 5.14
N GLN A 97 -11.86 -2.17 3.96
CA GLN A 97 -12.59 -1.96 2.70
C GLN A 97 -13.45 -3.17 2.36
N GLU A 98 -12.93 -4.39 2.50
CA GLU A 98 -13.67 -5.65 2.29
C GLU A 98 -14.87 -5.74 3.24
N GLN A 99 -14.67 -5.50 4.54
CA GLN A 99 -15.75 -5.44 5.52
C GLN A 99 -16.81 -4.39 5.17
N PHE A 100 -16.39 -3.22 4.68
CA PHE A 100 -17.32 -2.18 4.26
C PHE A 100 -18.16 -2.60 3.04
N LEU A 101 -17.52 -3.24 2.04
CA LEU A 101 -18.21 -3.71 0.85
C LEU A 101 -19.21 -4.82 1.18
N GLU A 102 -18.79 -5.84 1.93
CA GLU A 102 -19.66 -6.93 2.40
C GLU A 102 -20.83 -6.39 3.23
N GLY A 103 -20.55 -5.51 4.19
CA GLY A 103 -21.56 -4.91 5.07
C GLY A 103 -22.54 -3.99 4.34
N SER A 104 -22.14 -3.44 3.20
CA SER A 104 -23.01 -2.61 2.35
C SER A 104 -23.99 -3.41 1.49
N ALA A 105 -23.90 -4.75 1.51
CA ALA A 105 -24.73 -5.67 0.71
C ALA A 105 -24.77 -5.27 -0.77
N VAL A 106 -23.66 -4.74 -1.29
CA VAL A 106 -23.53 -4.47 -2.72
C VAL A 106 -23.64 -5.81 -3.43
N GLU A 107 -24.64 -5.93 -4.29
CA GLU A 107 -24.86 -7.13 -5.09
C GLU A 107 -23.67 -7.32 -6.01
N THR A 108 -22.78 -8.28 -5.71
CA THR A 108 -21.59 -8.56 -6.53
C THR A 108 -21.71 -9.86 -7.32
N SER A 109 -22.82 -10.60 -7.21
CA SER A 109 -23.00 -11.90 -7.88
C SER A 109 -22.88 -11.81 -9.41
N PHE A 110 -23.13 -10.63 -9.99
CA PHE A 110 -22.97 -10.40 -11.43
C PHE A 110 -21.50 -10.40 -11.90
N LEU A 111 -20.53 -10.35 -10.98
CA LEU A 111 -19.09 -10.38 -11.28
C LEU A 111 -18.49 -11.79 -11.21
N GLU A 112 -19.19 -12.75 -10.59
CA GLU A 112 -18.68 -14.11 -10.29
C GLU A 112 -19.00 -15.13 -11.40
N GLY A 113 -18.86 -14.72 -12.67
CA GLY A 113 -19.21 -15.54 -13.85
C GLY A 113 -18.64 -16.96 -13.86
#